data_AF-A0A538GTJ7-F1
#
_entry.id   AF-A0A538GTJ7-F1
#
_cell.length_a   1.000
_cell.length_b   1.000
_cell.length_c   1.000
_cell.angle_alpha   90.00
_cell.angle_beta   90.00
_cell.angle_gamma   90.00
#
_symmetry.space_group_name_H-M   'P 1'
#
loop_
_entity.id
_entity.type
_entity.pdbx_description
1 polymer ?
#
loop_
_entity_poly.entity_id
_entity_poly.type
_entity_poly.pdbx_seq_one_letter_code
_entity_poly.pdbx_strand_id
1 'polypeptide(L)' 'MRMREWARPHTEAEPSPLEEYIEFHQAGFPAVGRFCCVSCGNKVACVGLLRSCRVCGGDLWERPETSPWVMQP' A
#
# COMPACT_ATOMS: atom_id res chain seq x y z
N MET A 1 -44.77 19.74 10.64
CA MET A 1 -43.36 19.31 10.78
C MET A 1 -43.18 17.96 10.10
N ARG A 2 -42.58 17.92 8.90
CA ARG A 2 -42.16 16.66 8.25
C ARG A 2 -40.69 16.42 8.63
N MET A 3 -40.44 15.47 9.52
CA MET A 3 -39.09 14.97 9.77
C MET A 3 -38.64 14.20 8.52
N ARG A 4 -37.48 14.55 7.98
CA ARG A 4 -36.83 13.76 6.94
C ARG A 4 -36.34 12.47 7.60
N GLU A 5 -37.01 11.37 7.31
CA GLU A 5 -36.58 10.03 7.71
C GLU A 5 -35.34 9.67 6.87
N TRP A 6 -34.15 10.03 7.37
CA TRP A 6 -32.88 9.80 6.68
C TRP A 6 -32.16 8.52 7.13
N ALA A 7 -32.70 7.74 8.06
CA ALA A 7 -31.97 6.62 8.63
C ALA A 7 -32.55 5.27 8.18
N ARG A 8 -32.10 4.79 7.01
CA ARG A 8 -31.82 3.36 6.91
C ARG A 8 -30.54 3.14 7.71
N PRO A 9 -30.52 2.32 8.78
CA PRO A 9 -29.24 1.83 9.28
C PRO A 9 -28.67 0.98 8.15
N HIS A 10 -27.70 1.52 7.42
CA HIS A 10 -26.72 0.65 6.80
C HIS A 10 -26.20 -0.19 7.96
N THR A 11 -26.42 -1.50 7.91
CA THR A 11 -25.57 -2.40 8.66
C THR A 11 -24.19 -2.22 8.03
N GLU A 12 -23.44 -1.25 8.55
CA GLU A 12 -22.00 -1.18 8.40
C GLU A 12 -21.49 -2.48 9.02
N ALA A 13 -21.35 -3.50 8.18
CA ALA A 13 -20.55 -4.65 8.55
C ALA A 13 -19.20 -4.07 8.95
N GLU A 14 -18.82 -4.26 10.22
CA GLU A 14 -17.51 -3.86 10.72
C GLU A 14 -16.47 -4.33 9.71
N PRO A 15 -15.61 -3.42 9.22
CA PRO A 15 -14.59 -3.79 8.27
C PRO A 15 -13.80 -4.97 8.84
N SER A 16 -13.77 -6.09 8.12
CA SER A 16 -13.01 -7.24 8.61
C SER A 16 -11.56 -6.78 8.81
N PRO A 17 -10.84 -7.24 9.85
CA PRO A 17 -9.47 -6.79 10.11
C PRO A 17 -8.45 -7.13 8.99
N LEU A 18 -8.93 -7.73 7.90
CA LEU A 18 -8.21 -8.04 6.67
C LEU A 18 -8.52 -7.06 5.52
N GLU A 19 -9.21 -5.94 5.80
CA GLU A 19 -9.38 -4.88 4.81
C GLU A 19 -8.03 -4.22 4.48
N GLU A 20 -7.41 -4.74 3.42
CA GLU A 20 -6.34 -4.19 2.58
C GLU A 20 -5.33 -3.22 3.25
N TYR A 21 -4.59 -3.71 4.25
CA TYR A 21 -3.38 -3.04 4.69
C TYR A 21 -2.25 -3.28 3.69
N ILE A 22 -1.78 -2.22 3.03
CA ILE A 22 -0.58 -2.26 2.19
C ILE A 22 0.63 -1.98 3.09
N GLU A 23 1.55 -2.94 3.15
CA GLU A 23 2.80 -2.76 3.89
C GLU A 23 3.79 -1.91 3.07
N PHE A 24 4.32 -0.87 3.71
CA PHE A 24 5.39 -0.03 3.16
C PHE A 24 6.67 -0.20 3.99
N HIS A 25 7.81 -0.20 3.31
CA HIS A 25 9.13 -0.36 3.90
C HIS A 25 9.99 0.87 3.60
N GLN A 26 10.70 1.38 4.62
CA GLN A 26 11.66 2.46 4.44
C GLN A 26 13.02 1.94 3.96
N ALA A 27 13.82 2.82 3.35
CA ALA A 27 15.24 2.58 3.15
C ALA A 27 15.93 2.25 4.48
N GLY A 28 16.88 1.32 4.43
CA GLY A 28 17.49 0.72 5.61
C GLY A 28 16.73 -0.49 6.17
N PHE A 29 15.51 -0.78 5.70
CA PHE A 29 14.78 -1.97 6.15
C PHE A 29 15.39 -3.26 5.57
N PRO A 30 15.66 -4.29 6.40
CA PRO A 30 16.12 -5.59 5.92
C PRO A 30 14.97 -6.34 5.23
N ALA A 31 15.14 -6.65 3.95
CA ALA A 31 14.11 -7.21 3.11
C ALA A 31 14.66 -8.23 2.11
N VAL A 32 13.79 -9.16 1.72
CA VAL A 32 14.01 -10.08 0.60
C VAL A 32 12.77 -10.03 -0.30
N GLY A 33 12.99 -9.87 -1.60
CA GLY A 33 11.92 -9.89 -2.60
C GLY A 33 11.98 -8.75 -3.60
N ARG A 34 10.85 -8.52 -4.28
CA ARG A 34 10.68 -7.42 -5.23
C ARG A 34 9.97 -6.25 -4.57
N PHE A 35 10.39 -5.04 -4.91
CA PHE A 35 9.86 -3.80 -4.35
C PHE A 35 9.67 -2.75 -5.45
N CYS A 36 8.66 -1.91 -5.29
CA CYS A 36 8.38 -0.74 -6.11
C CYS A 36 8.58 0.52 -5.28
N CYS A 37 9.27 1.52 -5.82
CA CYS A 37 9.36 2.83 -5.18
C CYS A 37 7.99 3.51 -5.26
N VAL A 38 7.44 3.90 -4.11
CA VAL A 38 6.11 4.54 -4.04
C VAL A 38 6.07 5.87 -4.82
N SER A 39 7.20 6.58 -4.88
CA SER A 39 7.27 7.91 -5.49
C SER A 39 7.36 7.90 -7.02
N CYS A 40 8.04 6.91 -7.61
CA CYS A 40 8.33 6.91 -9.06
C CYS A 40 8.06 5.58 -9.77
N GLY A 41 7.62 4.56 -9.05
CA GLY A 41 7.33 3.23 -9.59
C GLY A 41 8.56 2.40 -9.98
N ASN A 42 9.78 2.89 -9.76
CA ASN A 42 11.00 2.13 -10.07
C ASN A 42 11.02 0.81 -9.29
N LYS A 43 11.30 -0.30 -9.98
CA LYS A 43 11.25 -1.65 -9.41
C LYS A 43 12.64 -2.17 -9.14
N VAL A 44 12.82 -2.83 -7.99
CA VAL A 44 14.10 -3.45 -7.60
C VAL A 44 13.88 -4.84 -7.02
N ALA A 45 14.87 -5.71 -7.18
CA ALA A 45 15.01 -6.91 -6.36
C ALA A 45 16.00 -6.62 -5.22
N CYS A 46 15.65 -6.99 -4.00
CA CYS A 46 16.47 -6.77 -2.82
C CYS A 46 16.74 -8.10 -2.09
N VAL A 47 17.97 -8.26 -1.62
CA VAL A 47 18.37 -9.23 -0.59
C VAL A 47 19.31 -8.48 0.34
N GLY A 48 18.85 -8.14 1.55
CA GLY A 48 19.59 -7.31 2.50
C GLY A 48 18.85 -6.01 2.79
N LEU A 49 19.56 -4.87 2.85
CA LEU A 49 18.94 -3.58 3.20
C LEU A 49 18.38 -2.89 1.95
N LEU A 50 17.13 -2.45 2.02
CA LEU A 50 16.56 -1.54 1.03
C LEU A 50 17.39 -0.24 0.99
N ARG A 51 17.74 0.21 -0.19
CA ARG A 51 18.44 1.50 -0.39
C ARG A 51 17.41 2.55 -0.81
N SER A 52 17.78 3.82 -0.72
CA SER A 52 17.05 4.89 -1.39
C SER A 52 16.94 4.60 -2.90
N CYS A 53 15.85 5.02 -3.51
CA CYS A 53 15.61 4.83 -4.93
C CYS A 53 16.68 5.55 -5.75
N ARG A 54 17.41 4.82 -6.58
CA ARG A 54 18.48 5.41 -7.41
C ARG A 54 17.96 6.32 -8.52
N VAL A 55 16.66 6.29 -8.80
CA VAL A 55 16.02 7.10 -9.86
C VAL A 55 15.57 8.46 -9.32
N CYS A 56 14.82 8.47 -8.21
CA CYS A 56 14.21 9.69 -7.68
C CYS A 56 14.69 10.10 -6.27
N GLY A 57 15.57 9.30 -5.65
CA GLY A 57 16.05 9.52 -4.29
C GLY A 57 15.05 9.15 -3.17
N GLY A 58 13.83 8.71 -3.50
CA GLY A 58 12.81 8.39 -2.51
C GLY A 58 13.15 7.17 -1.64
N ASP A 59 12.71 7.17 -0.39
CA ASP A 59 13.05 6.14 0.60
C ASP A 59 11.92 5.16 0.92
N LEU A 60 10.74 5.33 0.31
CA LEU A 60 9.59 4.47 0.57
C LEU A 60 9.38 3.44 -0.53
N TRP A 61 9.21 2.19 -0.11
CA TRP A 61 9.04 1.02 -0.96
C TRP A 61 7.77 0.26 -0.61
N GLU A 62 7.06 -0.25 -1.61
CA GLU A 62 5.93 -1.17 -1.43
C GLU A 62 6.22 -2.50 -2.13
N ARG A 63 5.58 -3.58 -1.66
CA ARG A 63 5.62 -4.85 -2.37
C ARG A 63 4.61 -4.82 -3.53
N PRO A 64 5.04 -5.17 -4.77
CA PRO A 64 4.14 -5.20 -5.93
C PRO A 64 3.02 -6.24 -5.78
N GLU A 65 3.25 -7.28 -4.99
CA GLU A 65 2.31 -8.37 -4.70
C GLU A 65 1.21 -7.98 -3.70
N THR A 66 1.44 -6.96 -2.86
CA THR A 66 0.45 -6.47 -1.89
C THR A 66 -0.22 -5.17 -2.34
N SER A 67 0.19 -4.61 -3.47
CA SER A 67 -0.37 -3.37 -3.98
C SER A 67 -1.58 -3.66 -4.88
N PRO A 68 -2.81 -3.25 -4.50
CA PRO A 68 -3.99 -3.43 -5.34
C PRO A 68 -3.92 -2.64 -6.65
N TRP A 69 -2.94 -1.72 -6.77
CA TRP A 69 -2.74 -0.85 -7.93
C TRP A 69 -1.65 -1.34 -8.90
N VAL A 70 -0.97 -2.46 -8.62
CA VAL A 70 0.15 -2.96 -9.45
C VAL A 70 -0.28 -3.90 -10.59
N MET A 71 -1.52 -4.39 -10.61
CA MET A 71 -2.09 -5.07 -11.77
C MET A 71 -3.57 -4.75 -11.95
N GLN A 72 -3.88 -3.82 -12.85
CA GLN A 72 -5.07 -3.95 -13.70
C GLN A 72 -4.60 -3.93 -15.16
N PRO A 73 -5.05 -4.88 -16.01
CA PRO A 73 -4.64 -4.97 -17.41
C PRO A 73 -5.08 -3.76 -18.24
#